data_AF-A0A925RKD5-F1
#
_entry.id   AF-A0A925RKD5-F1
#
_cell.length_a   1.000
_cell.length_b   1.000
_cell.length_c   1.000
_cell.angle_alpha   90.00
_cell.angle_beta   90.00
_cell.angle_gamma   90.00
#
_symmetry.space_group_name_H-M   'P 1'
#
loop_
_entity.id
_entity.type
_entity.pdbx_description
1 polymer ?
#
loop_
_entity_poly.entity_id
_entity_poly.type
_entity_poly.pdbx_seq_one_letter_code
_entity_poly.pdbx_strand_id
1 'polypeptide(L)' 'MTRFGVMKHLKVLEAAGLVITRRAGREKLHFLNPVPIRLVHDRWIDKYTERQVSALANLKAALEGTLCQTPRKQAV' A
#
# COMPACT_ATOMS: atom_id res chain seq x y z
N MET A 1 -23.40 -2.86 -13.04
CA MET A 1 -22.14 -3.34 -13.65
C MET A 1 -22.48 -4.42 -14.68
N THR A 2 -22.13 -4.26 -15.96
CA THR A 2 -22.50 -5.23 -17.03
C THR A 2 -21.37 -6.23 -17.29
N ARG A 3 -21.69 -7.42 -17.84
CA ARG A 3 -20.68 -8.44 -18.20
C ARG A 3 -19.54 -7.90 -19.07
N PHE A 4 -19.84 -6.93 -19.93
CA PHE A 4 -18.86 -6.27 -20.79
C PHE A 4 -17.87 -5.42 -20.00
N GLY A 5 -18.34 -4.72 -18.97
CA GLY A 5 -17.47 -3.98 -18.05
C GLY A 5 -16.51 -4.92 -17.34
N VAL A 6 -16.99 -6.04 -16.80
CA VAL A 6 -16.15 -7.05 -16.14
C VAL A 6 -15.08 -7.61 -17.10
N MET A 7 -15.45 -7.93 -18.34
CA MET A 7 -14.48 -8.39 -19.35
C MET A 7 -13.42 -7.35 -19.71
N LYS A 8 -13.77 -6.06 -19.75
CA LYS A 8 -12.80 -4.97 -19.96
C LYS A 8 -11.79 -4.89 -18.82
N HIS A 9 -12.25 -4.99 -17.57
CA HIS A 9 -11.37 -5.00 -16.40
C HIS A 9 -10.49 -6.25 -16.36
N LEU A 10 -11.04 -7.43 -16.67
CA LEU A 10 -10.26 -8.67 -16.75
C LEU A 10 -9.10 -8.57 -17.74
N LYS A 11 -9.29 -7.94 -18.91
CA LYS A 11 -8.20 -7.70 -19.87
C LYS A 11 -7.09 -6.81 -19.31
N VAL A 12 -7.45 -5.76 -18.56
CA VAL A 12 -6.46 -4.87 -17.92
C VAL A 12 -5.69 -5.61 -16.83
N LEU A 13 -6.39 -6.40 -16.02
CA LEU A 13 -5.77 -7.20 -14.96
C LEU A 13 -4.89 -8.34 -15.50
N GLU A 14 -5.27 -8.93 -16.64
CA GLU A 14 -4.47 -9.91 -17.38
C GLU A 14 -3.19 -9.27 -17.93
N ALA A 15 -3.28 -8.08 -18.54
CA ALA A 15 -2.12 -7.33 -19.03
C ALA A 15 -1.17 -6.88 -17.91
N ALA A 16 -1.71 -6.57 -16.72
CA ALA A 16 -0.92 -6.22 -15.53
C ALA A 16 -0.32 -7.44 -14.82
N GLY A 17 -0.60 -8.67 -15.28
CA GLY A 17 -0.14 -9.91 -14.65
C GLY A 17 -0.83 -10.25 -13.32
N LEU A 18 -1.85 -9.48 -12.91
CA LEU A 18 -2.65 -9.73 -11.71
C LEU A 18 -3.62 -10.89 -11.90
N VAL A 19 -4.07 -11.15 -13.13
CA VAL A 19 -4.96 -12.28 -13.44
C VAL A 19 -4.27 -13.17 -14.46
N ILE A 20 -4.05 -14.43 -14.09
CA ILE A 20 -3.54 -15.47 -14.97
C ILE A 20 -4.73 -16.18 -15.59
N THR A 21 -4.68 -16.39 -16.91
CA THR A 21 -5.73 -17.13 -17.60
C THR A 21 -5.20 -18.48 -18.04
N ARG A 22 -5.93 -19.54 -17.66
CA ARG A 22 -5.62 -20.90 -18.09
C ARG A 22 -6.79 -21.44 -18.90
N ARG A 23 -6.52 -21.89 -20.12
CA ARG A 23 -7.51 -22.52 -20.97
C ARG A 23 -7.61 -24.01 -20.60
N ALA A 24 -8.75 -24.43 -20.10
CA ALA A 24 -9.08 -25.81 -19.77
C ALA A 24 -10.20 -26.28 -20.70
N GLY A 25 -9.83 -26.82 -21.87
CA GLY A 25 -10.80 -27.27 -22.88
C GLY A 25 -11.68 -26.13 -23.41
N ARG A 26 -12.99 -26.17 -23.09
CA ARG A 26 -13.99 -25.15 -23.48
C ARG A 26 -14.12 -24.01 -22.46
N GLU A 27 -13.39 -24.05 -21.35
CA GLU A 27 -13.48 -23.06 -20.28
C GLU A 27 -12.21 -22.20 -20.19
N LYS A 28 -12.39 -20.90 -19.94
CA LYS A 28 -11.30 -19.96 -19.60
C LYS A 28 -11.36 -19.72 -18.10
N LEU A 29 -10.44 -20.34 -17.36
CA LEU A 29 -10.32 -20.16 -15.92
C LEU A 29 -9.46 -18.92 -15.63
N HIS A 30 -9.99 -18.03 -14.81
CA HIS A 30 -9.31 -16.81 -14.36
C HIS A 30 -8.80 -17.03 -12.95
N PHE A 31 -7.48 -17.06 -12.77
CA PHE A 31 -6.84 -17.17 -11.47
C PHE A 31 -6.25 -15.82 -11.07
N LEU A 32 -6.52 -15.37 -9.85
CA LEU A 32 -5.89 -14.18 -9.30
C LEU A 32 -4.46 -14.53 -8.85
N ASN A 33 -3.49 -13.74 -9.29
CA ASN A 33 -2.11 -13.82 -8.85
C ASN A 33 -1.84 -12.75 -7.78
N PRO A 34 -1.57 -13.11 -6.52
CA PRO A 34 -1.29 -12.15 -5.45
C PRO A 34 0.14 -11.57 -5.50
N VAL A 35 1.06 -12.18 -6.27
CA VAL A 35 2.47 -11.78 -6.30
C VAL A 35 2.70 -10.34 -6.79
N PRO A 36 2.07 -9.87 -7.88
CA PRO A 36 2.22 -8.49 -8.34
C PRO A 36 1.71 -7.45 -7.34
N ILE A 37 0.65 -7.78 -6.59
CA ILE A 37 0.10 -6.91 -5.55
C ILE A 37 1.15 -6.70 -4.45
N ARG A 38 1.83 -7.79 -4.05
CA ARG A 38 2.90 -7.70 -3.04
C ARG A 38 4.11 -6.92 -3.55
N LEU A 39 4.54 -7.14 -4.79
CA LEU A 39 5.66 -6.41 -5.38
C LEU A 39 5.40 -4.91 -5.54
N VAL A 40 4.18 -4.53 -5.96
CA VAL A 40 3.77 -3.12 -6.02
C VAL A 40 3.69 -2.57 -4.61
N HIS A 41 3.06 -3.29 -3.67
CA HIS A 41 3.00 -2.89 -2.27
C HIS A 41 4.40 -2.60 -1.74
N ASP A 42 5.33 -3.55 -1.81
CA ASP A 42 6.69 -3.37 -1.28
C ASP A 42 7.42 -2.19 -1.95
N ARG A 43 7.36 -2.07 -3.29
CA ARG A 43 7.98 -0.96 -4.03
C ARG A 43 7.37 0.42 -3.74
N TRP A 44 6.05 0.50 -3.53
CA TRP A 44 5.35 1.77 -3.34
C TRP A 44 5.30 2.17 -1.88
N ILE A 45 5.12 1.21 -0.97
CA ILE A 45 5.17 1.45 0.46
C ILE A 45 6.57 1.85 0.88
N ASP A 46 7.65 1.25 0.37
CA ASP A 46 9.00 1.74 0.71
C ASP A 46 9.17 3.23 0.38
N LYS A 47 8.77 3.64 -0.84
CA LYS A 47 8.84 5.06 -1.25
C LYS A 47 7.93 6.01 -0.49
N TYR A 48 6.77 5.55 -0.03
CA TYR A 48 5.80 6.42 0.65
C TYR A 48 5.98 6.42 2.17
N THR A 49 6.43 5.29 2.73
CA THR A 49 6.74 5.17 4.15
C THR A 49 8.01 5.91 4.51
N GLU A 50 9.05 6.01 3.69
CA GLU A 50 10.22 6.83 4.04
C GLU A 50 9.83 8.24 4.48
N ARG A 51 9.02 8.94 3.68
CA ARG A 51 8.60 10.31 3.99
C ARG A 51 7.67 10.38 5.20
N GLN A 52 6.74 9.43 5.35
CA GLN A 52 5.83 9.39 6.49
C GLN A 52 6.51 8.96 7.80
N VAL A 53 7.44 8.01 7.73
CA VAL A 53 8.26 7.52 8.84
C VAL A 53 9.20 8.62 9.30
N SER A 54 9.86 9.36 8.39
CA SER A 54 10.63 10.54 8.77
C SER A 54 9.75 11.62 9.41
N ALA A 55 8.54 11.86 8.89
CA ALA A 55 7.62 12.83 9.49
C ALA A 55 7.15 12.40 10.90
N LEU A 56 6.83 11.11 11.10
CA LEU A 56 6.47 10.54 12.40
C LEU A 56 7.66 10.52 13.37
N ALA A 57 8.87 10.23 12.90
CA ALA A 57 10.10 10.29 13.68
C ALA A 57 10.41 11.72 14.14
N ASN A 58 10.24 12.71 13.25
CA ASN A 58 10.37 14.12 13.58
C ASN A 58 9.31 14.57 14.59
N LEU A 59 8.07 14.12 14.44
CA LEU A 59 6.99 14.40 15.38
C LEU A 59 7.28 13.80 16.76
N LYS A 60 7.76 12.55 16.80
CA LYS A 60 8.19 11.89 18.04
C LYS A 60 9.34 12.67 18.71
N ALA A 61 10.38 13.03 17.97
CA ALA A 61 11.50 13.81 18.50
C ALA A 61 11.07 15.19 19.01
N ALA A 62 10.15 15.87 18.33
CA ALA A 62 9.61 17.15 18.77
C ALA A 62 8.80 17.01 20.07
N LEU A 63 7.97 15.97 20.18
CA LEU A 63 7.19 15.69 21.38
C LEU A 63 8.07 15.27 22.56
N GLU A 64 9.05 14.39 22.34
CA GLU A 64 10.02 13.97 23.37
C GLU A 64 10.93 15.12 23.81
N GLY A 65 11.32 16.02 22.89
CA GLY A 65 12.06 17.24 23.22
C GLY A 65 11.23 18.28 23.98
N THR A 66 9.93 18.39 23.66
CA THR A 66 8.99 19.29 24.35
C THR A 66 8.69 18.78 25.76
N LEU A 67 8.64 17.45 25.97
CA LEU A 67 8.45 16.84 27.29
C LEU A 67 9.63 17.11 28.27
N CYS A 68 10.77 17.62 27.80
CA CYS A 68 11.89 18.07 28.63
C CYS A 68 11.90 19.58 28.97
N GLN A 69 10.91 20.37 28.54
CA GLN A 69 10.79 21.80 28.92
C GLN A 69 9.52 22.06 29.75
N THR A 70 9.43 21.46 30.94
CA THR A 70 8.61 22.04 32.00
C THR A 70 9.53 22.85 32.90
N PRO A 71 9.61 24.19 32.77
CA PRO A 71 10.27 25.00 33.79
C PRO A 71 9.45 24.86 35.07
N ARG A 72 10.05 24.18 36.05
CA ARG A 72 9.63 24.14 37.45
C ARG A 72 9.55 25.59 37.96
N LYS A 73 8.38 26.24 37.84
CA LYS A 73 8.11 27.45 38.59
C LYS A 73 8.03 27.07 40.07
N GLN A 74 9.13 27.31 40.78
CA GLN A 74 9.14 27.46 42.22
C GLN A 74 8.11 28.53 42.60
N ALA A 75 7.06 28.12 43.31
CA ALA A 75 6.26 29.04 44.11
C ALA A 75 6.80 28.97 45.53
N VAL A 76 7.45 30.06 45.93
CA VAL A 76 7.72 30.46 47.32
C VAL A 76 6.44 31.02 47.91
#